data_AF-A0A642C7V1-F1
#
_entry.id   AF-A0A642C7V1-F1
#
_cell.length_a   1.000
_cell.length_b   1.000
_cell.length_c   1.000
_cell.angle_alpha   90.00
_cell.angle_beta   90.00
_cell.angle_gamma   90.00
#
_symmetry.space_group_name_H-M   'P 1'
#
loop_
_entity.id
_entity.type
_entity.pdbx_description
1 polymer ?
#
loop_
_entity_poly.entity_id
_entity_poly.type
_entity_poly.pdbx_seq_one_letter_code
_entity_poly.pdbx_strand_id
1 'polypeptide(L)'
;MENEGRESYEILLSVCKADHLQLTIGYKQMRDLLERLCRLHMHNGSLQMTDLSARISFVAAKVGLSVAEQNRLHTFRLTSNAILNRQQEPTREHLLRDAKTLAFFIRKLFEEDIPQELYRLLPRTDATYIVAPPAHKQVQRMRVCFQYSDERYLYVTPLDEIADEPLRVRYNIPQINEEFAETCQLLWRHAQLNLLDVAVDEAGILTPSFIVLEP
;
A
#
# COMPACT_ATOMS: atom_id res chain seq x y z
N MET A 1 -12.77 24.90 2.66
CA MET A 1 -12.53 23.48 2.31
C MET A 1 -12.60 23.25 0.81
N GLU A 2 -13.58 23.82 0.09
CA GLU A 2 -13.74 23.68 -1.39
C GLU A 2 -12.54 24.10 -2.26
N ASN A 3 -11.55 24.84 -1.72
CA ASN A 3 -10.34 25.19 -2.49
C ASN A 3 -9.18 24.20 -2.29
N GLU A 4 -9.16 23.44 -1.19
CA GLU A 4 -8.00 22.61 -0.83
C GLU A 4 -7.88 21.35 -1.70
N GLY A 5 -9.00 20.73 -2.06
CA GLY A 5 -9.02 19.60 -3.00
C GLY A 5 -8.50 20.01 -4.38
N ARG A 6 -9.03 21.11 -4.92
CA ARG A 6 -8.60 21.70 -6.18
C ARG A 6 -7.12 22.10 -6.20
N GLU A 7 -6.64 22.84 -5.19
CA GLU A 7 -5.22 23.20 -5.06
C GLU A 7 -4.33 21.96 -5.02
N SER A 8 -4.77 20.90 -4.33
CA SER A 8 -4.05 19.63 -4.26
C SER A 8 -3.92 18.96 -5.64
N TYR A 9 -4.98 18.99 -6.45
CA TYR A 9 -4.94 18.48 -7.82
C TYR A 9 -4.07 19.34 -8.75
N GLU A 10 -4.05 20.67 -8.57
CA GLU A 10 -3.21 21.58 -9.34
C GLU A 10 -1.71 21.32 -9.07
N ILE A 11 -1.35 21.03 -7.81
CA ILE A 11 0.01 20.59 -7.44
C ILE A 11 0.36 19.29 -8.17
N LEU A 12 -0.51 18.27 -8.12
CA LEU A 12 -0.25 17.00 -8.80
C LEU A 12 -0.14 17.16 -10.32
N LEU A 13 -0.98 18.02 -10.92
CA LEU A 13 -0.94 18.32 -12.34
C LEU A 13 0.38 18.96 -12.75
N SER A 14 0.87 19.91 -11.97
CA SER A 14 2.18 20.54 -12.16
C SER A 14 3.30 19.50 -12.11
N VAL A 15 3.28 18.62 -11.10
CA VAL A 15 4.26 17.53 -10.94
C VAL A 15 4.24 16.56 -12.13
N CYS A 16 3.06 16.17 -12.62
CA CYS A 16 2.94 15.24 -13.74
C CYS A 16 3.42 15.83 -15.08
N LYS A 17 3.30 17.15 -15.24
CA LYS A 17 3.75 17.89 -16.42
C LYS A 17 5.22 18.31 -16.36
N ALA A 18 5.85 18.25 -15.18
CA ALA A 18 7.24 18.63 -15.00
C ALA A 18 8.19 17.76 -15.83
N ASP A 19 9.32 18.35 -16.21
CA ASP A 19 10.32 17.70 -17.03
C ASP A 19 11.07 16.61 -16.24
N HIS A 20 11.65 15.64 -16.95
CA HIS A 20 12.38 14.50 -16.38
C HIS A 20 13.56 14.91 -15.47
N LEU A 21 14.13 16.10 -15.68
CA LEU A 21 15.19 16.65 -14.83
C LEU A 21 14.70 17.14 -13.45
N GLN A 22 13.38 17.22 -13.25
CA GLN A 22 12.76 17.78 -12.05
C GLN A 22 12.03 16.74 -11.20
N LEU A 23 12.20 15.45 -11.47
CA LEU A 23 11.45 14.39 -10.78
C LEU A 23 11.67 14.39 -9.26
N THR A 24 12.88 14.63 -8.77
CA THR A 24 13.16 14.74 -7.32
C THR A 24 12.40 15.89 -6.67
N ILE A 25 12.27 17.02 -7.38
CA ILE A 25 11.46 18.16 -6.92
C ILE A 25 9.99 17.75 -6.90
N GLY A 26 9.53 17.02 -7.91
CA GLY A 26 8.18 16.46 -7.96
C GLY A 26 7.87 15.54 -6.77
N TYR A 27 8.77 14.62 -6.42
CA TYR A 27 8.64 13.77 -5.23
C TYR A 27 8.59 14.57 -3.93
N LYS A 28 9.39 15.64 -3.82
CA LYS A 28 9.31 16.55 -2.67
C LYS A 28 7.93 17.20 -2.58
N GLN A 29 7.43 17.75 -3.68
CA GLN A 29 6.10 18.40 -3.72
C GLN A 29 4.97 17.43 -3.37
N MET A 30 5.01 16.21 -3.91
CA MET A 30 4.04 15.17 -3.58
C MET A 30 4.10 14.74 -2.12
N ARG A 31 5.31 14.65 -1.53
CA ARG A 31 5.47 14.32 -0.11
C ARG A 31 4.94 15.43 0.79
N ASP A 32 5.30 16.68 0.51
CA ASP A 32 4.82 17.84 1.24
C ASP A 32 3.29 17.94 1.18
N LEU A 33 2.70 17.60 0.03
CA LEU A 33 1.26 17.50 -0.17
C LEU A 33 0.63 16.40 0.70
N LEU A 34 1.15 15.18 0.68
CA LEU A 34 0.65 14.09 1.53
C LEU A 34 0.68 14.47 3.01
N GLU A 35 1.78 15.07 3.48
CA GLU A 35 1.89 15.52 4.86
C GLU A 35 0.85 16.60 5.20
N ARG A 36 0.64 17.56 4.31
CA ARG A 36 -0.38 18.60 4.47
C ARG A 36 -1.78 17.99 4.56
N LEU A 37 -2.12 17.07 3.65
CA LEU A 37 -3.42 16.38 3.63
C LEU A 37 -3.68 15.61 4.92
N CYS A 38 -2.65 14.90 5.41
CA CYS A 38 -2.74 14.20 6.69
C CYS A 38 -2.98 15.17 7.85
N ARG A 39 -2.19 16.26 7.95
CA ARG A 39 -2.34 17.26 9.01
C ARG A 39 -3.72 17.92 9.01
N LEU A 40 -4.25 18.26 7.84
CA LEU A 40 -5.57 18.87 7.68
C LEU A 40 -6.68 18.01 8.29
N HIS A 41 -6.59 16.69 8.12
CA HIS A 41 -7.63 15.76 8.58
C HIS A 41 -7.45 15.30 10.02
N MET A 42 -6.44 15.81 10.72
CA MET A 42 -6.09 15.50 12.11
C MET A 42 -6.38 16.70 13.03
N HIS A 43 -7.65 16.86 13.42
CA HIS A 43 -8.12 17.92 14.32
C HIS A 43 -7.79 17.73 15.82
N ASN A 44 -7.24 16.57 16.23
CA ASN A 44 -6.88 16.31 17.63
C ASN A 44 -5.38 16.57 17.86
N GLY A 45 -5.07 17.61 18.64
CA GLY A 45 -3.70 18.13 18.86
C GLY A 45 -2.68 17.13 19.42
N SER A 46 -3.11 16.02 20.03
CA SER A 46 -2.20 14.97 20.51
C SER A 46 -1.61 14.10 19.39
N LEU A 47 -2.34 13.97 18.27
CA LEU A 47 -1.99 13.12 17.13
C LEU A 47 -1.09 13.84 16.10
N GLN A 48 -1.03 15.17 16.15
CA GLN A 48 -0.19 15.97 15.24
C GLN A 48 1.33 15.76 15.47
N MET A 49 1.71 15.26 16.65
CA MET A 49 3.10 14.95 17.04
C MET A 49 3.56 13.53 16.63
N THR A 50 2.72 12.77 15.92
CA THR A 50 3.05 11.40 15.46
C THR A 50 3.75 11.42 14.10
N ASP A 51 4.58 10.40 13.83
CA ASP A 51 5.28 10.26 12.56
C ASP A 51 4.31 10.10 11.37
N LEU A 52 4.80 10.36 10.15
CA LEU A 52 3.96 10.34 8.95
C LEU A 52 3.26 8.98 8.72
N SER A 53 3.86 7.86 9.14
CA SER A 53 3.25 6.54 8.99
C SER A 53 1.98 6.43 9.82
N ALA A 54 2.05 6.80 11.10
CA ALA A 54 0.90 6.82 12.00
C ALA A 54 -0.20 7.76 11.50
N ARG A 55 0.18 8.93 10.98
CA ARG A 55 -0.75 9.90 10.40
C ARG A 55 -1.48 9.35 9.17
N ILE A 56 -0.76 8.69 8.25
CA ILE A 56 -1.37 8.03 7.09
C ILE A 56 -2.38 6.99 7.56
N SER A 57 -1.98 6.10 8.49
CA SER A 57 -2.86 5.03 8.96
C SER A 57 -4.12 5.56 9.65
N PHE A 58 -3.99 6.62 10.45
CA PHE A 58 -5.14 7.27 11.09
C PHE A 58 -6.11 7.86 10.06
N VAL A 59 -5.59 8.64 9.11
CA VAL A 59 -6.44 9.30 8.11
C VAL A 59 -7.05 8.27 7.15
N ALA A 60 -6.29 7.26 6.73
CA ALA A 60 -6.76 6.15 5.90
C ALA A 60 -7.96 5.43 6.53
N ALA A 61 -7.84 5.09 7.82
CA ALA A 61 -8.94 4.46 8.57
C ALA A 61 -10.15 5.41 8.69
N LYS A 62 -9.91 6.69 8.99
CA LYS A 62 -10.97 7.71 9.14
C LYS A 62 -11.80 7.89 7.87
N VAL A 63 -11.18 7.84 6.69
CA VAL A 63 -11.86 8.06 5.39
C VAL A 63 -12.23 6.76 4.68
N GLY A 64 -12.09 5.62 5.36
CA GLY A 64 -12.49 4.31 4.83
C GLY A 64 -11.71 3.87 3.60
N LEU A 65 -10.40 4.13 3.57
CA LEU A 65 -9.54 3.54 2.55
C LEU A 65 -9.49 2.02 2.73
N SER A 66 -9.51 1.30 1.61
CA SER A 66 -9.18 -0.12 1.60
C SER A 66 -7.71 -0.31 1.99
N VAL A 67 -7.38 -1.51 2.46
CA VAL A 67 -6.00 -1.89 2.81
C VAL A 67 -5.06 -1.72 1.61
N ALA A 68 -5.53 -2.06 0.40
CA ALA A 68 -4.76 -1.84 -0.82
C ALA A 68 -4.49 -0.36 -1.11
N GLU A 69 -5.42 0.55 -0.81
CA GLU A 69 -5.20 2.00 -0.95
C GLU A 69 -4.25 2.54 0.12
N GLN A 70 -4.36 2.05 1.35
CA GLN A 70 -3.46 2.40 2.45
C GLN A 70 -2.02 1.93 2.18
N ASN A 71 -1.85 0.70 1.69
CA ASN A 71 -0.53 0.15 1.33
C ASN A 71 0.13 0.95 0.20
N ARG A 72 -0.65 1.46 -0.76
CA ARG A 72 -0.12 2.36 -1.80
C ARG A 72 0.40 3.67 -1.21
N LEU A 73 -0.28 4.25 -0.21
CA LEU A 73 0.21 5.46 0.47
C LEU A 73 1.50 5.20 1.26
N HIS A 74 1.60 4.04 1.93
CA HIS A 74 2.83 3.64 2.64
C HIS A 74 3.99 3.34 1.68
N THR A 75 3.71 2.71 0.54
CA THR A 75 4.70 2.47 -0.52
C THR A 75 5.23 3.80 -1.06
N PHE A 76 4.34 4.76 -1.33
CA PHE A 76 4.74 6.11 -1.73
C PHE A 76 5.55 6.83 -0.62
N ARG A 77 5.17 6.70 0.65
CA ARG A 77 5.93 7.26 1.79
C ARG A 77 7.37 6.74 1.80
N LEU A 78 7.57 5.45 1.58
CA LEU A 78 8.89 4.81 1.53
C LEU A 78 9.67 5.25 0.28
N THR A 79 9.05 5.17 -0.89
CA THR A 79 9.66 5.54 -2.18
C THR A 79 10.11 7.00 -2.19
N SER A 80 9.24 7.93 -1.75
CA SER A 80 9.59 9.34 -1.64
C SER A 80 10.73 9.57 -0.63
N ASN A 81 10.78 8.81 0.48
CA ASN A 81 11.86 8.93 1.45
C ASN A 81 13.21 8.46 0.87
N ALA A 82 13.23 7.33 0.16
CA ALA A 82 14.43 6.80 -0.48
C ALA A 82 14.97 7.78 -1.54
N ILE A 83 14.09 8.33 -2.38
CA ILE A 83 14.46 9.30 -3.41
C ILE A 83 15.01 10.61 -2.81
N LEU A 84 14.33 11.16 -1.79
CA LEU A 84 14.77 12.40 -1.14
C LEU A 84 16.10 12.22 -0.38
N ASN A 85 16.39 11.01 0.10
CA ASN A 85 17.67 10.66 0.70
C ASN A 85 18.72 10.16 -0.31
N ARG A 86 18.45 10.26 -1.62
CA ARG A 86 19.36 9.85 -2.71
C ARG A 86 19.75 8.36 -2.67
N GLN A 87 18.88 7.53 -2.11
CA GLN A 87 19.06 6.07 -2.06
C GLN A 87 18.47 5.38 -3.29
N GLN A 88 17.59 6.06 -4.02
CA GLN A 88 16.93 5.56 -5.22
C GLN A 88 16.77 6.69 -6.24
N GLU A 89 17.00 6.39 -7.52
CA GLU A 89 16.77 7.34 -8.60
C GLU A 89 15.27 7.39 -8.98
N PRO A 90 14.70 8.59 -9.15
CA PRO A 90 13.30 8.73 -9.54
C PRO A 90 13.11 8.40 -11.03
N THR A 91 12.05 7.65 -11.34
CA THR A 91 11.61 7.43 -12.72
C THR A 91 10.28 8.12 -12.97
N ARG A 92 10.03 8.52 -14.22
CA ARG A 92 8.76 9.17 -14.59
C ARG A 92 7.57 8.23 -14.43
N GLU A 93 7.75 6.94 -14.72
CA GLU A 93 6.73 5.93 -14.52
C GLU A 93 6.30 5.81 -13.06
N HIS A 94 7.26 5.64 -12.13
CA HIS A 94 6.96 5.57 -10.70
C HIS A 94 6.33 6.87 -10.18
N LEU A 95 6.81 8.03 -10.65
CA LEU A 95 6.23 9.31 -10.26
C LEU A 95 4.75 9.42 -10.66
N LEU A 96 4.39 9.03 -11.89
CA LEU A 96 2.99 9.07 -12.35
C LEU A 96 2.11 8.05 -11.63
N ARG A 97 2.65 6.87 -11.27
CA ARG A 97 1.97 5.87 -10.44
C ARG A 97 1.71 6.41 -9.03
N ASP A 98 2.70 7.02 -8.41
CA ASP A 98 2.59 7.58 -7.07
C ASP A 98 1.69 8.83 -7.04
N ALA A 99 1.72 9.64 -8.10
CA ALA A 99 0.77 10.74 -8.31
C ALA A 99 -0.68 10.22 -8.44
N LYS A 100 -0.90 9.08 -9.09
CA LYS A 100 -2.21 8.42 -9.14
C LYS A 100 -2.67 8.05 -7.73
N THR A 101 -1.81 7.43 -6.93
CA THR A 101 -2.13 7.13 -5.53
C THR A 101 -2.61 8.37 -4.76
N LEU A 102 -1.89 9.50 -4.88
CA LEU A 102 -2.31 10.74 -4.22
C LEU A 102 -3.59 11.34 -4.81
N ALA A 103 -3.80 11.28 -6.12
CA ALA A 103 -5.01 11.79 -6.76
C ALA A 103 -6.27 11.05 -6.27
N PHE A 104 -6.20 9.72 -6.16
CA PHE A 104 -7.30 8.92 -5.62
C PHE A 104 -7.51 9.14 -4.12
N PHE A 105 -6.43 9.38 -3.38
CA PHE A 105 -6.53 9.76 -1.96
C PHE A 105 -7.23 11.12 -1.79
N ILE A 106 -6.86 12.15 -2.56
CA ILE A 106 -7.52 13.46 -2.55
C ILE A 106 -9.01 13.31 -2.87
N ARG A 107 -9.36 12.52 -3.89
CA ARG A 107 -10.77 12.22 -4.21
C ARG A 107 -11.54 11.65 -3.01
N LYS A 108 -10.90 10.76 -2.24
CA LYS A 108 -11.51 10.17 -1.04
C LYS A 108 -11.61 11.15 0.12
N LEU A 109 -10.65 12.06 0.27
CA LEU A 109 -10.65 13.07 1.34
C LEU A 109 -11.71 14.15 1.14
N PHE A 110 -11.88 14.62 -0.10
CA PHE A 110 -12.72 15.77 -0.41
C PHE A 110 -14.01 15.42 -1.15
N GLU A 111 -14.20 14.16 -1.54
CA GLU A 111 -15.33 13.68 -2.35
C GLU A 111 -15.46 14.42 -3.71
N GLU A 112 -14.36 15.00 -4.19
CA GLU A 112 -14.27 15.73 -5.46
C GLU A 112 -13.63 14.86 -6.56
N ASP A 113 -14.25 14.82 -7.73
CA ASP A 113 -13.72 14.10 -8.89
C ASP A 113 -12.33 14.60 -9.32
N ILE A 114 -11.51 13.65 -9.77
CA ILE A 114 -10.17 13.96 -10.29
C ILE A 114 -10.34 14.76 -11.59
N PRO A 115 -9.73 15.96 -11.73
CA PRO A 115 -9.82 16.75 -12.94
C PRO A 115 -9.39 15.96 -14.18
N GLN A 116 -10.17 16.05 -15.26
CA GLN A 116 -9.97 15.24 -16.46
C GLN A 116 -8.56 15.42 -17.06
N GLU A 117 -8.00 16.62 -16.96
CA GLU A 117 -6.65 16.92 -17.44
C GLU A 117 -5.58 16.13 -16.69
N LEU A 118 -5.69 16.05 -15.35
CA LEU A 118 -4.81 15.23 -14.53
C LEU A 118 -5.04 13.74 -14.81
N TYR A 119 -6.30 13.30 -14.83
CA TYR A 119 -6.66 11.90 -15.03
C TYR A 119 -6.09 11.32 -16.33
N ARG A 120 -6.00 12.12 -17.40
CA ARG A 120 -5.39 11.71 -18.69
C ARG A 120 -3.88 11.46 -18.62
N LEU A 121 -3.17 12.08 -17.68
CA LEU A 121 -1.73 11.91 -17.48
C LEU A 121 -1.41 10.69 -16.59
N LEU A 122 -2.37 10.25 -15.79
CA LEU A 122 -2.19 9.12 -14.89
C LEU A 122 -2.16 7.81 -15.69
N PRO A 123 -1.37 6.82 -15.23
CA PRO A 123 -1.28 5.53 -15.90
C PRO A 123 -2.66 4.82 -15.86
N ARG A 124 -3.19 4.53 -17.06
CA ARG A 124 -4.48 3.83 -17.26
C ARG A 124 -4.38 2.37 -16.85
N THR A 125 -3.26 1.75 -17.17
CA THR A 125 -2.84 0.44 -16.69
C THR A 125 -1.87 0.70 -15.54
N ASP A 126 -2.03 0.05 -14.38
CA ASP A 126 -0.98 0.02 -13.35
C ASP A 126 0.23 -0.75 -13.92
N ALA A 127 1.03 -0.08 -14.76
CA ALA A 127 1.98 -0.71 -15.68
C ALA A 127 3.17 -1.40 -15.00
N THR A 128 3.26 -1.31 -13.68
CA THR A 128 4.21 -2.07 -12.86
C THR A 128 3.57 -2.39 -11.51
N TYR A 129 2.50 -3.18 -11.54
CA TYR A 129 2.30 -4.18 -10.50
C TYR A 129 2.24 -5.52 -11.21
N ILE A 130 3.11 -6.44 -10.78
CA ILE A 130 2.81 -7.86 -10.93
C ILE A 130 1.52 -8.06 -10.14
N VAL A 131 0.40 -7.91 -10.83
CA VAL A 131 -0.90 -8.34 -10.36
C VAL A 131 -0.74 -9.84 -10.17
N ALA A 132 -0.50 -10.26 -8.93
CA ALA A 132 -0.97 -11.58 -8.54
C ALA A 132 -2.45 -11.64 -8.98
N PRO A 133 -2.87 -12.70 -9.69
CA PRO A 133 -4.15 -12.73 -10.40
C PRO A 133 -5.28 -12.23 -9.50
N PRO A 134 -6.28 -11.52 -10.07
CA PRO A 134 -7.35 -10.90 -9.30
C PRO A 134 -7.91 -11.90 -8.30
N ALA A 135 -7.75 -11.60 -7.02
CA ALA A 135 -8.23 -12.46 -5.95
C ALA A 135 -9.74 -12.60 -6.09
N HIS A 136 -10.22 -13.81 -6.35
CA HIS A 136 -11.66 -14.04 -6.52
C HIS A 136 -12.40 -13.97 -5.18
N LYS A 137 -11.66 -14.07 -4.06
CA LYS A 137 -12.16 -13.97 -2.70
C LYS A 137 -11.14 -13.26 -1.83
N GLN A 138 -11.58 -12.27 -1.06
CA GLN A 138 -10.76 -11.58 -0.08
C GLN A 138 -11.24 -11.98 1.32
N VAL A 139 -10.34 -12.55 2.11
CA VAL A 139 -10.62 -12.96 3.50
C VAL A 139 -9.92 -11.97 4.42
N GLN A 140 -10.69 -11.25 5.26
CA GLN A 140 -10.11 -10.22 6.14
C GLN A 140 -9.10 -10.81 7.13
N ARG A 141 -9.38 -11.99 7.66
CA ARG A 141 -8.51 -12.68 8.61
C ARG A 141 -8.66 -14.19 8.49
N MET A 142 -7.54 -14.90 8.55
CA MET A 142 -7.51 -16.36 8.62
C MET A 142 -6.49 -16.82 9.66
N ARG A 143 -6.92 -17.66 10.60
CA ARG A 143 -6.04 -18.28 11.59
C ARG A 143 -5.52 -19.60 11.04
N VAL A 144 -4.20 -19.74 10.99
CA VAL A 144 -3.55 -20.90 10.39
C VAL A 144 -2.41 -21.40 11.27
N CYS A 145 -2.10 -22.69 11.13
CA CYS A 145 -0.98 -23.35 11.77
C CYS A 145 0.10 -23.63 10.71
N PHE A 146 1.30 -23.10 10.91
CA PHE A 146 2.44 -23.32 10.02
C PHE A 146 2.93 -24.76 10.08
N GLN A 147 3.16 -25.37 8.91
CA GLN A 147 3.68 -26.73 8.80
C GLN A 147 5.15 -26.73 8.35
N TYR A 148 5.42 -26.13 7.19
CA TYR A 148 6.75 -26.01 6.60
C TYR A 148 6.73 -24.94 5.50
N SER A 149 7.91 -24.57 5.00
CA SER A 149 8.06 -23.64 3.88
C SER A 149 8.99 -24.19 2.81
N ASP A 150 8.82 -23.71 1.58
CA ASP A 150 9.80 -23.82 0.52
C ASP A 150 10.24 -22.40 0.06
N GLU A 151 11.03 -22.29 -1.01
CA GLU A 151 11.52 -21.00 -1.51
C GLU A 151 10.42 -20.01 -1.94
N ARG A 152 9.17 -20.47 -2.13
CA ARG A 152 8.08 -19.71 -2.75
C ARG A 152 6.82 -19.64 -1.89
N TYR A 153 6.60 -20.61 -1.00
CA TYR A 153 5.35 -20.78 -0.27
C TYR A 153 5.57 -21.18 1.19
N LEU A 154 4.68 -20.68 2.06
CA LEU A 154 4.42 -21.29 3.36
C LEU A 154 3.26 -22.28 3.20
N TYR A 155 3.38 -23.44 3.80
CA TYR A 155 2.34 -24.47 3.85
C TYR A 155 1.72 -24.42 5.24
N VAL A 156 0.42 -24.16 5.28
CA VAL A 156 -0.32 -23.91 6.51
C VAL A 156 -1.64 -24.68 6.55
N THR A 157 -2.11 -25.03 7.73
CA THR A 157 -3.42 -25.66 7.93
C THR A 157 -4.36 -24.65 8.58
N PRO A 158 -5.59 -24.43 8.06
CA PRO A 158 -6.57 -23.59 8.73
C PRO A 158 -6.92 -24.18 10.10
N LEU A 159 -7.14 -23.32 11.09
CA LEU A 159 -7.54 -23.73 12.44
C LEU A 159 -9.06 -23.82 12.59
N ASP A 160 -9.79 -23.00 11.84
CA ASP A 160 -11.26 -22.88 11.96
C ASP A 160 -12.00 -23.80 10.97
N GLU A 161 -11.29 -24.44 10.05
CA GLU A 161 -11.85 -25.31 9.01
C GLU A 161 -10.98 -26.58 8.87
N ILE A 162 -11.59 -27.70 8.50
CA ILE A 162 -10.86 -28.94 8.21
C ILE A 162 -10.46 -28.92 6.74
N ALA A 163 -9.16 -28.98 6.47
CA ALA A 163 -8.59 -29.11 5.14
C ALA A 163 -7.79 -30.42 5.03
N ASP A 164 -8.06 -31.19 3.98
CA ASP A 164 -7.36 -32.46 3.71
C ASP A 164 -5.90 -32.23 3.27
N GLU A 165 -5.59 -31.06 2.72
CA GLU A 165 -4.26 -30.67 2.26
C GLU A 165 -3.83 -29.29 2.82
N PRO A 166 -2.53 -29.03 3.02
CA PRO A 166 -2.04 -27.72 3.44
C PRO A 166 -2.34 -26.63 2.41
N LEU A 167 -2.85 -25.50 2.88
CA LEU A 167 -3.02 -24.30 2.07
C LEU A 167 -1.65 -23.68 1.76
N ARG A 168 -1.51 -23.16 0.54
CA ARG A 168 -0.30 -22.52 0.05
C ARG A 168 -0.41 -21.00 0.24
N VAL A 169 0.59 -20.42 0.88
CA VAL A 169 0.66 -18.97 1.16
C VAL A 169 1.88 -18.38 0.48
N ARG A 170 1.69 -17.44 -0.44
CA ARG A 170 2.77 -16.63 -1.02
C ARG A 170 3.28 -15.66 0.02
N TYR A 171 4.59 -15.70 0.25
CA TYR A 171 5.29 -14.74 1.10
C TYR A 171 6.49 -14.19 0.34
N ASN A 172 7.12 -13.13 0.87
CA ASN A 172 8.24 -12.47 0.21
C ASN A 172 7.91 -11.90 -1.19
N ILE A 173 6.68 -11.42 -1.38
CA ILE A 173 6.27 -10.77 -2.62
C ILE A 173 6.62 -9.28 -2.54
N PRO A 174 7.44 -8.76 -3.47
CA PRO A 174 7.86 -7.36 -3.47
C PRO A 174 6.67 -6.42 -3.38
N GLN A 175 6.76 -5.41 -2.49
CA GLN A 175 5.73 -4.40 -2.27
C GLN A 175 4.38 -4.93 -1.72
N ILE A 176 4.27 -6.21 -1.37
CA ILE A 176 3.06 -6.81 -0.77
C ILE A 176 3.34 -7.30 0.64
N ASN A 177 4.31 -8.21 0.79
CA ASN A 177 4.61 -8.84 2.08
C ASN A 177 6.09 -9.23 2.22
N GLU A 178 6.98 -8.57 1.47
CA GLU A 178 8.44 -8.75 1.54
C GLU A 178 9.04 -8.43 2.91
N GLU A 179 8.42 -7.50 3.66
CA GLU A 179 8.86 -7.16 5.02
C GLU A 179 8.79 -8.34 6.00
N PHE A 180 7.95 -9.34 5.71
CA PHE A 180 7.79 -10.53 6.56
C PHE A 180 8.78 -11.65 6.18
N ALA A 181 9.62 -11.48 5.16
CA ALA A 181 10.53 -12.53 4.71
C ALA A 181 11.47 -13.01 5.83
N GLU A 182 12.03 -12.08 6.61
CA GLU A 182 12.88 -12.40 7.77
C GLU A 182 12.09 -13.10 8.87
N THR A 183 10.87 -12.62 9.18
CA THR A 183 9.99 -13.26 10.17
C THR A 183 9.61 -14.67 9.75
N CYS A 184 9.35 -14.90 8.47
CA CYS A 184 8.99 -16.20 7.92
C CYS A 184 10.13 -17.21 8.01
N GLN A 185 11.39 -16.75 8.01
CA GLN A 185 12.56 -17.62 8.24
C GLN A 185 12.69 -18.09 9.69
N LEU A 186 12.09 -17.38 10.63
CA LEU A 186 12.14 -17.70 12.07
C LEU A 186 10.98 -18.60 12.52
N LEU A 187 10.08 -18.98 11.61
CA LEU A 187 8.92 -19.82 11.94
C LEU A 187 9.36 -21.24 12.31
N TRP A 188 8.79 -21.76 13.40
CA TRP A 188 8.90 -23.16 13.78
C TRP A 188 7.62 -23.91 13.42
N ARG A 189 7.76 -25.21 13.15
CA ARG A 189 6.62 -26.08 12.87
C ARG A 189 5.59 -25.97 13.99
N HIS A 190 4.32 -25.85 13.60
CA HIS A 190 3.14 -25.62 14.44
C HIS A 190 2.98 -24.20 15.03
N ALA A 191 3.80 -23.22 14.62
CA ALA A 191 3.56 -21.82 14.94
C ALA A 191 2.17 -21.36 14.45
N GLN A 192 1.46 -20.61 15.27
CA GLN A 192 0.17 -20.05 14.93
C GLN A 192 0.35 -18.69 14.26
N LEU A 193 -0.32 -18.50 13.12
CA LEU A 193 -0.24 -17.28 12.33
C LEU A 193 -1.65 -16.71 12.13
N ASN A 194 -1.74 -15.39 12.19
CA ASN A 194 -2.84 -14.64 11.59
C ASN A 194 -2.41 -14.12 10.23
N LEU A 195 -3.10 -14.59 9.20
CA LEU A 195 -3.03 -14.00 7.87
C LEU A 195 -4.10 -12.93 7.78
N LEU A 196 -3.73 -11.69 7.47
CA LEU A 196 -4.65 -10.57 7.32
C LEU A 196 -4.72 -10.12 5.86
N ASP A 197 -5.91 -9.69 5.46
CA ASP A 197 -6.21 -9.18 4.12
C ASP A 197 -5.71 -10.13 3.04
N VAL A 198 -6.20 -11.37 3.12
CA VAL A 198 -5.76 -12.50 2.31
C VAL A 198 -6.47 -12.51 0.98
N ALA A 199 -5.70 -12.30 -0.09
CA ALA A 199 -6.14 -12.52 -1.45
C ALA A 199 -6.07 -14.01 -1.79
N VAL A 200 -7.18 -14.60 -2.27
CA VAL A 200 -7.22 -15.99 -2.76
C VAL A 200 -7.33 -15.99 -4.29
N ASP A 201 -6.37 -16.60 -4.98
CA ASP A 201 -6.42 -16.74 -6.44
C ASP A 201 -7.24 -17.96 -6.92
N GLU A 202 -7.40 -18.11 -8.23
CA GLU A 202 -8.16 -19.20 -8.87
C GLU A 202 -7.63 -20.60 -8.52
N ALA A 203 -6.34 -20.72 -8.16
CA ALA A 203 -5.72 -21.98 -7.76
C ALA A 203 -5.80 -22.23 -6.23
N GLY A 204 -6.54 -21.38 -5.50
CA GLY A 204 -6.68 -21.45 -4.05
C GLY A 204 -5.43 -21.01 -3.29
N ILE A 205 -4.49 -20.31 -3.94
CA ILE A 205 -3.26 -19.83 -3.31
C ILE A 205 -3.54 -18.51 -2.59
N LEU A 206 -3.09 -18.44 -1.35
CA LEU A 206 -3.28 -17.32 -0.45
C LEU A 206 -2.13 -16.31 -0.61
N THR A 207 -2.46 -15.03 -0.72
CA THR A 207 -1.49 -13.92 -0.72
C THR A 207 -1.91 -12.92 0.37
N PRO A 208 -1.40 -13.06 1.59
CA PRO A 208 -1.72 -12.17 2.71
C PRO A 208 -0.96 -10.85 2.57
N SER A 209 -1.60 -9.76 2.99
CA SER A 209 -0.92 -8.46 3.09
C SER A 209 -0.09 -8.37 4.37
N PHE A 210 -0.56 -8.99 5.46
CA PHE A 210 0.19 -9.07 6.71
C PHE A 210 0.23 -10.52 7.21
N ILE A 211 1.39 -10.89 7.76
CA ILE A 211 1.60 -12.18 8.43
C ILE A 211 2.00 -11.86 9.87
N VAL A 212 1.13 -12.20 10.82
CA VAL A 212 1.36 -11.95 12.25
C VAL A 212 1.55 -13.26 12.96
N LEU A 213 2.69 -13.43 13.62
CA LEU A 213 2.96 -14.56 14.51
C LEU A 213 2.18 -14.37 15.82
N GLU A 214 1.33 -15.34 16.17
CA GLU A 214 0.69 -15.36 17.50
C GLU A 214 1.71 -15.92 18.53
N PRO A 215 1.83 -15.29 19.72
CA PRO A 215 2.69 -15.75 20.80
C PRO A 215 2.19 -17.03 21.49
#